data_AF-A0A502GKB4-F1
#
_entry.id   AF-A0A502GKB4-F1
#
_cell.length_a   1.000
_cell.length_b   1.000
_cell.length_c   1.000
_cell.angle_alpha   90.00
_cell.angle_beta   90.00
_cell.angle_gamma   90.00
#
_symmetry.space_group_name_H-M   'P 1'
#
loop_
_entity.id
_entity.type
_entity.pdbx_description
1 polymer ?
#
loop_
_entity_poly.entity_id
_entity_poly.type
_entity_poly.pdbx_seq_one_letter_code
_entity_poly.pdbx_strand_id
1 'polypeptide(L)'
;MQFKKIEVAITEDGTSVAAEIQPVRATYHCCLNPLYLRTTHTEGRYFEHDIELSDVKKLESCPYLIPASQPAIPKPPTAWEIAVQEASQKWSSDRSSLKPQRYLCVMCNHEYEGRRMCPLCEHDLYSTEVANRSTETLSLRFAQ
;
A
#
# COMPACT_ATOMS: atom_id res chain seq x y z
N MET A 1 -12.34 10.10 -8.17
CA MET A 1 -13.70 10.48 -7.73
C MET A 1 -14.06 9.62 -6.53
N GLN A 2 -14.81 10.15 -5.57
CA GLN A 2 -15.27 9.37 -4.41
C GLN A 2 -16.79 9.26 -4.46
N PHE A 3 -17.32 8.09 -4.10
CA PHE A 3 -18.75 7.82 -4.10
C PHE A 3 -19.19 7.38 -2.71
N LYS A 4 -20.43 7.70 -2.35
CA LYS A 4 -21.11 7.07 -1.21
C LYS A 4 -21.31 5.60 -1.53
N LYS A 5 -21.46 4.78 -0.48
CA LYS A 5 -21.80 3.36 -0.65
C LYS A 5 -23.13 3.22 -1.38
N ILE A 6 -23.15 2.30 -2.35
CA ILE A 6 -24.34 2.03 -3.16
C ILE A 6 -24.97 0.75 -2.60
N GLU A 7 -26.14 0.87 -1.99
CA GLU A 7 -26.83 -0.29 -1.39
C GLU A 7 -27.74 -1.01 -2.38
N VAL A 8 -28.10 -0.35 -3.49
CA VAL A 8 -29.03 -0.86 -4.50
C VAL A 8 -28.44 -0.65 -5.89
N ALA A 9 -28.43 -1.69 -6.70
CA ALA A 9 -27.98 -1.67 -8.08
C ALA A 9 -29.08 -2.14 -9.03
N ILE A 10 -28.92 -1.89 -10.32
CA ILE A 10 -29.84 -2.32 -11.39
C ILE A 10 -29.19 -3.47 -12.17
N THR A 11 -29.89 -4.59 -12.35
CA THR A 11 -29.42 -5.70 -13.20
C THR A 11 -29.62 -5.39 -14.69
N GLU A 12 -29.07 -6.23 -15.57
CA GLU A 12 -29.31 -6.11 -17.03
C GLU A 12 -30.80 -6.12 -17.40
N ASP A 13 -31.62 -6.88 -16.65
CA ASP A 13 -33.07 -6.94 -16.83
C ASP A 13 -33.81 -5.71 -16.30
N GLY A 14 -33.10 -4.69 -15.82
CA GLY A 14 -33.68 -3.46 -15.26
C GLY A 14 -34.24 -3.63 -13.85
N THR A 15 -33.96 -4.75 -13.17
CA THR A 15 -34.47 -5.02 -11.82
C THR A 15 -33.54 -4.42 -10.77
N SER A 16 -34.12 -3.73 -9.79
CA SER A 16 -33.38 -3.22 -8.63
C SER A 16 -33.07 -4.34 -7.64
N VAL A 17 -31.79 -4.51 -7.30
CA VAL A 17 -31.30 -5.54 -6.36
C VAL A 17 -30.50 -4.86 -5.25
N ALA A 18 -30.78 -5.24 -4.00
CA ALA A 18 -30.05 -4.76 -2.84
C ALA A 18 -28.76 -5.59 -2.63
N ALA A 19 -27.68 -4.93 -2.19
CA ALA A 19 -26.37 -5.55 -1.99
C ALA A 19 -26.36 -6.66 -0.92
N GLU A 20 -27.27 -6.57 0.06
CA GLU A 20 -27.44 -7.58 1.11
C GLU A 20 -28.01 -8.90 0.58
N ILE A 21 -28.69 -8.86 -0.57
CA ILE A 21 -29.24 -10.03 -1.24
C ILE A 21 -28.16 -10.55 -2.19
N GLN A 22 -27.48 -11.63 -1.82
CA GLN A 22 -26.46 -12.29 -2.63
C GLN A 22 -27.03 -12.74 -4.00
N PRO A 23 -26.49 -12.36 -5.17
CA PRO A 23 -27.17 -12.69 -6.41
C PRO A 23 -26.50 -13.80 -7.23
N VAL A 24 -27.37 -14.52 -7.94
CA VAL A 24 -27.20 -15.08 -9.27
C VAL A 24 -26.13 -14.32 -10.07
N ARG A 25 -25.26 -15.03 -10.80
CA ARG A 25 -24.24 -14.46 -11.70
C ARG A 25 -24.87 -13.41 -12.64
N ALA A 26 -24.83 -12.14 -12.24
CA ALA A 26 -25.46 -11.03 -12.94
C ALA A 26 -24.55 -9.81 -12.95
N THR A 27 -24.68 -9.00 -13.99
CA THR A 27 -24.01 -7.70 -14.13
C THR A 27 -24.85 -6.62 -13.46
N TYR A 28 -24.23 -5.82 -12.59
CA TYR A 28 -24.89 -4.73 -11.86
C TYR A 28 -24.49 -3.38 -12.43
N HIS A 29 -25.42 -2.44 -12.43
CA HIS A 29 -25.23 -1.13 -13.01
C HIS A 29 -25.81 -0.02 -12.14
N CYS A 30 -25.19 1.16 -12.21
CA CYS A 30 -25.73 2.44 -11.75
C CYS A 30 -25.36 3.50 -12.78
N CYS A 31 -26.30 4.36 -13.18
CA CYS A 31 -26.07 5.41 -14.18
C CYS A 31 -25.47 4.88 -15.50
N LEU A 32 -25.85 3.66 -15.90
CA LEU A 32 -25.31 2.94 -17.07
C LEU A 32 -23.83 2.57 -16.97
N ASN A 33 -23.26 2.60 -15.77
CA ASN A 33 -21.90 2.19 -15.50
C ASN A 33 -21.86 0.89 -14.68
N PRO A 34 -20.87 0.02 -14.94
CA PRO A 34 -20.74 -1.24 -14.24
C PRO A 34 -20.41 -1.04 -12.76
N LEU A 35 -20.99 -1.90 -11.94
CA LEU A 35 -20.75 -2.00 -10.51
C LEU A 35 -20.20 -3.39 -10.17
N TYR A 36 -19.35 -3.45 -9.15
CA TYR A 36 -18.99 -4.69 -8.50
C TYR A 36 -19.48 -4.71 -7.05
N LEU A 37 -19.78 -5.90 -6.54
CA LEU A 37 -20.19 -6.12 -5.16
C LEU A 37 -18.95 -6.23 -4.26
N ARG A 38 -18.83 -5.33 -3.28
CA ARG A 38 -17.87 -5.44 -2.16
C ARG A 38 -18.54 -6.07 -0.96
N THR A 39 -17.74 -6.81 -0.20
CA THR A 39 -18.11 -7.33 1.11
C THR A 39 -17.00 -6.99 2.07
N THR A 40 -17.31 -6.32 3.16
CA THR A 40 -16.36 -5.99 4.23
C THR A 40 -16.84 -6.56 5.55
N HIS A 41 -15.91 -6.84 6.46
CA HIS A 41 -16.23 -7.38 7.78
C HIS A 41 -16.95 -6.37 8.69
N THR A 42 -16.67 -5.07 8.50
CA THR A 42 -17.13 -3.99 9.39
C THR A 42 -18.35 -3.25 8.85
N GLU A 43 -18.53 -3.22 7.54
CA GLU A 43 -19.52 -2.35 6.90
C GLU A 43 -20.52 -3.09 6.01
N GLY A 44 -20.48 -4.43 6.00
CA GLY A 44 -21.44 -5.25 5.27
C GLY A 44 -21.19 -5.30 3.76
N ARG A 45 -22.27 -5.46 2.99
CA ARG A 45 -22.21 -5.56 1.53
C ARG A 45 -22.68 -4.27 0.87
N TYR A 46 -21.96 -3.84 -0.14
CA TYR A 46 -22.32 -2.66 -0.92
C TYR A 46 -21.70 -2.72 -2.31
N PHE A 47 -22.25 -1.97 -3.25
CA PHE A 47 -21.73 -1.85 -4.59
C PHE A 47 -20.77 -0.65 -4.71
N GLU A 48 -19.78 -0.79 -5.58
CA GLU A 48 -18.87 0.28 -5.98
C GLU A 48 -18.78 0.33 -7.51
N HIS A 49 -18.56 1.53 -8.06
CA HIS A 49 -18.31 1.70 -9.48
C HIS A 49 -16.96 1.07 -9.86
N ASP A 50 -16.96 0.33 -10.97
CA ASP A 50 -15.74 0.00 -11.66
C ASP A 50 -15.27 1.21 -12.46
N ILE A 51 -14.41 2.02 -11.84
CA ILE A 51 -13.94 3.28 -12.42
C ILE A 51 -13.19 3.03 -13.75
N GLU A 52 -12.54 1.88 -13.91
CA GLU A 52 -11.77 1.55 -15.12
C GLU A 52 -12.68 1.30 -16.32
N LEU A 53 -13.86 0.72 -16.07
CA LEU A 53 -14.85 0.39 -17.10
C LEU A 53 -16.00 1.42 -17.22
N SER A 54 -15.99 2.46 -16.39
CA SER A 54 -17.06 3.45 -16.33
C SER A 54 -16.83 4.65 -17.25
N ASP A 55 -17.92 5.18 -17.80
CA ASP A 55 -17.97 6.50 -18.43
C ASP A 55 -17.97 7.59 -17.35
N VAL A 56 -16.79 8.21 -17.18
CA VAL A 56 -16.53 9.26 -16.20
C VAL A 56 -17.52 10.43 -16.32
N LYS A 57 -17.94 10.81 -17.53
CA LYS A 57 -18.87 11.94 -17.73
C LYS A 57 -20.25 11.63 -17.14
N LYS A 58 -20.69 10.38 -17.25
CA LYS A 58 -21.94 9.93 -16.62
C LYS A 58 -21.80 9.85 -15.10
N LEU A 59 -20.61 9.49 -14.61
CA LEU A 59 -20.33 9.45 -13.17
C LEU A 59 -20.36 10.82 -12.51
N GLU A 60 -20.06 11.91 -13.23
CA GLU A 60 -20.17 13.29 -12.72
C GLU A 60 -21.61 13.65 -12.31
N SER A 61 -22.59 13.01 -12.94
CA SER A 61 -24.02 13.18 -12.63
C SER A 61 -24.58 12.06 -11.74
N CYS A 62 -23.72 11.17 -11.23
CA CYS A 62 -24.16 10.07 -10.40
C CYS A 62 -24.70 10.58 -9.05
N PRO A 63 -25.88 10.12 -8.59
CA PRO A 63 -26.45 10.56 -7.31
C PRO A 63 -25.61 10.14 -6.10
N TYR A 64 -24.73 9.15 -6.27
CA TYR A 64 -23.81 8.69 -5.23
C TYR A 64 -22.47 9.42 -5.26
N LEU A 65 -22.20 10.27 -6.25
CA LEU A 65 -20.96 11.05 -6.29
C LEU A 65 -20.89 11.94 -5.05
N ILE A 66 -19.79 11.83 -4.30
CA ILE A 66 -19.48 12.78 -3.24
C ILE A 66 -18.90 14.00 -3.95
N PRO A 67 -19.56 15.16 -3.88
CA PRO A 67 -19.01 16.38 -4.45
C PRO A 67 -17.61 16.58 -3.88
N ALA A 68 -16.66 16.95 -4.73
CA ALA A 68 -15.34 17.35 -4.25
C ALA A 68 -15.55 18.46 -3.22
N SER A 69 -15.38 18.11 -1.96
CA SER A 69 -15.52 19.08 -0.87
C SER A 69 -14.46 20.14 -1.14
N GLN A 70 -14.81 21.41 -0.96
CA GLN A 70 -13.83 22.50 -0.83
C GLN A 70 -12.65 22.02 0.02
N PRO A 71 -11.41 22.44 -0.30
CA PRO A 71 -10.20 21.93 0.35
C PRO A 71 -10.46 21.86 1.85
N ALA A 72 -10.44 20.63 2.38
CA ALA A 72 -10.70 20.40 3.78
C ALA A 72 -9.77 21.35 4.54
N ILE A 73 -10.35 22.27 5.32
CA ILE A 73 -9.57 23.08 6.26
C ILE A 73 -8.72 22.06 7.01
N PRO A 74 -7.37 22.15 6.95
CA PRO A 74 -6.51 21.15 7.54
C PRO A 74 -6.96 20.97 8.98
N LYS A 75 -7.52 19.79 9.28
CA LYS A 75 -7.83 19.47 10.67
C LYS A 75 -6.49 19.55 11.40
N PRO A 76 -6.41 20.24 12.54
CA PRO A 76 -5.18 20.25 13.31
C PRO A 76 -4.79 18.80 13.57
N PRO A 77 -3.51 18.45 13.39
CA PRO A 77 -3.07 17.08 13.59
C PRO A 77 -3.41 16.67 15.02
N THR A 78 -3.96 15.47 15.13
CA THR A 78 -4.27 14.85 16.41
C THR A 78 -2.99 14.58 17.20
N ALA A 79 -3.11 14.38 18.51
CA ALA A 79 -1.96 14.07 19.36
C ALA A 79 -1.19 12.81 18.90
N TRP A 80 -1.88 11.83 18.29
CA TRP A 80 -1.22 10.63 17.76
C TRP A 80 -0.42 10.93 16.49
N GLU A 81 -0.95 11.75 15.58
CA GLU A 81 -0.24 12.17 14.35
C GLU A 81 1.02 12.96 14.69
N ILE A 82 0.92 13.86 15.68
CA ILE A 82 2.06 14.62 16.19
C ILE A 82 3.12 13.65 16.75
N ALA A 83 2.73 12.71 17.61
CA ALA A 83 3.65 11.75 18.21
C ALA A 83 4.34 10.85 17.15
N VAL A 84 3.60 10.42 16.12
CA VAL A 84 4.16 9.64 15.00
C VAL A 84 5.16 10.48 14.21
N GLN A 85 4.84 11.74 13.94
CA GLN A 85 5.72 12.63 13.20
C GLN A 85 7.02 12.94 13.96
N GLU A 86 6.92 13.19 15.28
CA GLU A 86 8.08 13.37 16.15
C GLU A 86 8.95 12.11 16.22
N ALA A 87 8.36 10.92 16.34
CA ALA A 87 9.10 9.66 16.33
C ALA A 87 9.86 9.45 15.00
N SER A 88 9.23 9.78 13.87
CA SER A 88 9.82 9.66 12.54
C SER A 88 10.98 10.65 12.32
N GLN A 89 10.84 11.88 12.82
CA GLN A 89 11.90 12.90 12.78
C GLN A 89 13.09 12.52 13.67
N LYS A 90 12.81 11.98 14.87
CA LYS A 90 13.86 11.47 15.76
C LYS A 90 14.65 10.34 15.11
N TRP A 91 13.96 9.36 14.53
CA TRP A 91 14.61 8.26 13.78
C TRP A 91 15.47 8.76 12.61
N SER A 92 14.99 9.76 11.88
CA SER A 92 15.72 10.34 10.74
C SER A 92 16.97 11.12 11.18
N SER A 93 16.88 11.80 12.33
CA SER A 93 18.00 12.54 12.93
C SER A 93 19.08 11.58 13.46
N ASP A 94 18.67 10.48 14.06
CA ASP A 94 19.59 9.40 14.49
C ASP A 94 20.31 8.77 13.29
N ARG A 95 19.63 8.59 12.13
CA ARG A 95 20.31 8.08 10.92
C ARG A 95 21.32 9.05 10.32
N SER A 96 21.13 10.37 10.48
CA SER A 96 22.08 11.38 9.99
C SER A 96 23.40 11.38 10.78
N SER A 97 23.43 10.73 11.93
CA SER A 97 24.61 10.57 12.80
C SER A 97 25.17 9.13 12.81
N LEU A 98 24.53 8.19 12.10
CA LEU A 98 25.09 6.85 11.89
C LEU A 98 26.22 6.94 10.85
N LYS A 99 27.46 6.71 11.30
CA LYS A 99 28.60 6.46 10.42
C LYS A 99 28.20 5.39 9.40
N PRO A 100 28.63 5.50 8.11
CA PRO A 100 28.33 4.49 7.12
C PRO A 100 28.77 3.12 7.63
N GLN A 101 27.79 2.24 7.83
CA GLN A 101 28.03 0.91 8.37
C GLN A 101 28.67 0.06 7.28
N ARG A 102 29.81 -0.55 7.62
CA ARG A 102 30.57 -1.42 6.73
C ARG A 102 30.05 -2.84 6.82
N TYR A 103 29.71 -3.40 5.68
CA TYR A 103 29.24 -4.77 5.53
C TYR A 103 30.23 -5.59 4.71
N LEU A 104 30.28 -6.90 4.98
CA LEU A 104 30.98 -7.92 4.21
C LEU A 104 29.94 -8.92 3.70
N CYS A 105 29.88 -9.11 2.39
CA CYS A 105 29.15 -10.23 1.81
C CYS A 105 29.99 -11.51 1.93
N VAL A 106 29.51 -12.49 2.70
CA VAL A 106 30.22 -13.77 2.93
C VAL A 106 30.27 -14.62 1.66
N MET A 107 29.31 -14.47 0.75
CA MET A 107 29.29 -15.20 -0.53
C MET A 107 30.32 -14.64 -1.53
N CYS A 108 30.46 -13.31 -1.59
CA CYS A 108 31.35 -12.63 -2.54
C CYS A 108 32.71 -12.26 -1.94
N ASN A 109 32.87 -12.41 -0.62
CA ASN A 109 33.99 -11.87 0.16
C ASN A 109 34.25 -10.37 -0.15
N HIS A 110 33.18 -9.60 -0.36
CA HIS A 110 33.25 -8.20 -0.77
C HIS A 110 32.79 -7.28 0.36
N GLU A 111 33.66 -6.36 0.77
CA GLU A 111 33.33 -5.31 1.73
C GLU A 111 32.74 -4.09 1.02
N TYR A 112 31.69 -3.52 1.60
CA TYR A 112 30.99 -2.36 1.05
C TYR A 112 30.34 -1.52 2.15
N GLU A 113 30.02 -0.27 1.83
CA GLU A 113 29.43 0.71 2.75
C GLU A 113 28.00 1.08 2.36
N GLY A 114 27.14 1.31 3.35
CA GLY A 114 25.79 1.84 3.12
C GLY A 114 24.67 0.89 3.53
N ARG A 115 23.77 0.53 2.60
CA ARG A 115 22.66 -0.39 2.90
C ARG A 115 23.16 -1.82 2.97
N ARG A 116 22.59 -2.69 3.81
CA ARG A 116 22.93 -4.12 3.95
C ARG A 116 22.60 -4.97 2.71
N MET A 117 22.63 -4.46 1.49
CA MET A 117 22.42 -5.23 0.27
C MET A 117 23.72 -5.29 -0.52
N CYS A 118 24.25 -6.48 -0.78
CA CYS A 118 25.52 -6.61 -1.46
C CYS A 118 25.39 -6.10 -2.91
N PRO A 119 26.29 -5.21 -3.39
CA PRO A 119 26.20 -4.68 -4.75
C PRO A 119 26.57 -5.70 -5.84
N LEU A 120 27.17 -6.84 -5.48
CA LEU A 120 27.61 -7.86 -6.44
C LEU A 120 26.60 -8.99 -6.60
N CYS A 121 26.00 -9.45 -5.51
CA CYS A 121 25.00 -10.52 -5.56
C CYS A 121 23.57 -10.03 -5.37
N GLU A 122 23.36 -8.76 -5.02
CA GLU A 122 22.03 -8.15 -4.80
C GLU A 122 21.20 -8.85 -3.69
N HIS A 123 21.86 -9.60 -2.81
CA HIS A 123 21.25 -10.22 -1.63
C HIS A 123 21.77 -9.59 -0.34
N ASP A 124 20.92 -9.54 0.68
CA ASP A 124 21.23 -9.04 2.03
C ASP A 124 21.45 -10.16 3.06
N LEU A 125 20.88 -11.34 2.80
CA LEU A 125 20.96 -12.53 3.66
C LEU A 125 22.39 -12.93 4.02
N TYR A 126 23.33 -12.75 3.08
CA TYR A 126 24.73 -13.14 3.24
C TYR A 126 25.65 -11.98 3.64
N SER A 127 25.07 -10.84 3.97
CA SER A 127 25.82 -9.65 4.36
C SER A 127 25.84 -9.50 5.87
N THR A 128 27.04 -9.45 6.44
CA THR A 128 27.28 -9.24 7.86
C THR A 128 28.07 -7.97 8.08
N GLU A 129 27.95 -7.34 9.25
CA GLU A 129 28.80 -6.21 9.59
C GLU A 129 30.25 -6.68 9.70
N VAL A 130 31.20 -5.88 9.19
CA VAL A 130 32.62 -6.24 9.21
C VAL A 130 33.12 -6.48 10.65
N ALA A 131 32.56 -5.77 11.63
CA ALA A 131 32.86 -5.96 13.05
C ALA A 131 32.49 -7.36 13.59
N ASN A 132 31.53 -8.04 12.95
CA ASN A 132 31.07 -9.38 13.32
C ASN A 132 31.79 -10.49 12.53
N ARG A 133 32.81 -10.15 11.73
CA ARG A 133 33.62 -11.12 11.00
C ARG A 133 34.49 -11.89 12.00
N SER A 134 34.12 -13.12 12.32
CA SER A 134 35.03 -14.05 13.00
C SER A 134 36.20 -14.38 12.08
N THR A 135 37.42 -14.27 12.60
CA THR A 135 38.66 -14.71 11.92
C THR A 135 38.81 -16.24 11.91
N GLU A 136 37.97 -16.96 12.66
CA GLU A 136 38.06 -18.43 12.83
C GLU A 136 37.31 -19.21 11.73
N THR A 137 36.38 -18.57 11.01
CA THR A 137 35.57 -19.18 9.95
C THR A 137 35.98 -18.71 8.54
N LEU A 138 37.27 -18.47 8.31
CA LEU A 138 37.77 -18.26 6.95
C LEU A 138 37.62 -19.57 6.17
N SER A 139 36.67 -19.57 5.23
CA SER A 139 36.48 -20.69 4.31
C SER A 139 37.77 -20.91 3.51
N LEU A 140 38.30 -22.13 3.55
CA LEU A 140 39.51 -22.58 2.84
C LEU A 140 39.51 -22.30 1.32
N ARG A 141 38.36 -21.93 0.74
CA ARG A 141 38.24 -21.59 -0.69
C ARG A 141 38.87 -20.25 -1.09
N PHE A 142 39.27 -19.41 -0.12
CA PHE A 142 39.88 -18.10 -0.39
C PHE A 142 41.21 -17.89 0.34
N ALA A 143 41.83 -18.96 0.85
CA ALA A 143 43.19 -18.94 1.36
C ALA A 143 44.18 -19.09 0.19
N GLN A 144 44.35 -18.03 -0.61
CA GLN A 144 45.46 -17.85 -1.55
C GLN A 144 45.69 -16.36 -1.80
#